data_AF-A0A521CAQ7-F1
#
_entry.id   AF-A0A521CAQ7-F1
#
_cell.length_a   1.000
_cell.length_b   1.000
_cell.length_c   1.000
_cell.angle_alpha   90.00
_cell.angle_beta   90.00
_cell.angle_gamma   90.00
#
_symmetry.space_group_name_H-M   'P 1'
#
loop_
_entity.id
_entity.type
_entity.pdbx_description
1 polymer ?
#
loop_
_entity_poly.entity_id
_entity_poly.type
_entity_poly.pdbx_seq_one_letter_code
_entity_poly.pdbx_strand_id
1 'polypeptide(L)'
;MQLFTLSKSLSVRQRWLSTKLILLLMAVCLQVSANSQKVINYSAKNISIKKVFSVIKNQTGYVFFYDALLIETAKPVSIELKNASLEDALQATFKEQPFTWLIEGKTVTIIKKKQQVNVIQVSNPDPIQVTGLVTDDKGIPLPSVTVAIKNSSKATSTNSEGKYSLIAQSGDVLVFTYIGFKTKEITVGQNHVVNATLEEAVSTLDQVQVIAYGTTTRRLSTGTISKIKGEEIRNQPVENPVLALSGRLPGVQITQANGNAGAPVSVIIRGKSSLGAGSEPLYIIDGVPFAHKSGSVTYASGTSAQTLGGLTNATSGTSPFVNLNAADIESIEVLKDADATAIYGSRGANGVVLITTRKAKAGKTSVEATFNSGWSRPTSMVNMMNTQQYVAMRKEAFRNDGVDPANPSVNAYDLMKWDTTRYTDWTKFLYNKVARSTDGQVRLSGGSEQTQFALSVIFP
;
A
#
# COMPACT_ATOMS: atom_id res chain seq x y z
N MET A 1 42.17 -6.40 26.33
CA MET A 1 42.99 -7.17 27.31
C MET A 1 44.40 -6.58 27.41
N GLN A 2 44.53 -5.28 27.74
CA GLN A 2 45.83 -4.62 27.98
C GLN A 2 45.79 -3.54 29.08
N LEU A 3 44.63 -3.30 29.73
CA LEU A 3 44.50 -2.30 30.80
C LEU A 3 44.79 -2.83 32.21
N PHE A 4 44.95 -4.15 32.38
CA PHE A 4 45.13 -4.77 33.71
C PHE A 4 46.59 -5.01 34.12
N THR A 5 47.58 -4.78 33.26
CA THR A 5 49.00 -5.10 33.53
C THR A 5 49.82 -3.93 34.10
N LEU A 6 49.24 -2.74 34.28
CA LEU A 6 49.97 -1.56 34.77
C LEU A 6 49.82 -1.27 36.28
N SER A 7 49.17 -2.12 37.07
CA SER A 7 48.88 -1.80 38.49
C SER A 7 49.96 -2.23 39.49
N LYS A 8 51.08 -2.85 39.08
CA LYS A 8 52.08 -3.43 40.00
C LYS A 8 53.24 -2.53 40.43
N SER A 9 53.37 -1.28 39.95
CA SER A 9 54.50 -0.40 40.33
C SER A 9 54.12 0.89 41.07
N LEU A 10 52.85 1.11 41.41
CA LEU A 10 52.44 2.35 42.09
C LEU A 10 52.30 2.16 43.61
N SER A 11 52.96 3.05 44.35
CA SER A 11 52.93 3.10 45.82
C SER A 11 51.50 3.26 46.36
N VAL A 12 51.23 2.79 47.60
CA VAL A 12 49.90 2.79 48.22
C VAL A 12 49.23 4.17 48.19
N ARG A 13 50.02 5.25 48.30
CA ARG A 13 49.55 6.65 48.16
C ARG A 13 49.07 6.98 46.74
N GLN A 14 49.77 6.53 45.70
CA GLN A 14 49.36 6.75 44.31
C GLN A 14 48.11 5.95 43.93
N ARG A 15 47.93 4.76 44.50
CA ARG A 15 46.67 4.00 44.34
C ARG A 15 45.49 4.78 44.90
N TRP A 16 45.60 5.30 46.14
CA TRP A 16 44.57 6.15 46.74
C TRP A 16 44.30 7.44 45.95
N LEU A 17 45.33 8.05 45.36
CA LEU A 17 45.17 9.23 44.52
C LEU A 17 44.42 8.91 43.22
N SER A 18 44.77 7.79 42.57
CA SER A 18 44.12 7.34 41.33
C SER A 18 42.65 6.95 41.55
N THR A 19 42.31 6.31 42.67
CA THR A 19 40.92 5.96 43.01
C THR A 19 40.09 7.20 43.31
N LYS A 20 40.65 8.20 44.00
CA LYS A 20 40.00 9.50 44.22
C LYS A 20 39.80 10.28 42.93
N LEU A 21 40.77 10.25 42.01
CA LEU A 21 40.66 10.91 40.71
C LEU A 21 39.59 10.26 39.83
N ILE A 22 39.48 8.93 39.83
CA ILE A 22 38.43 8.20 39.10
C ILE A 22 37.04 8.50 39.69
N LEU A 23 36.91 8.53 41.02
CA LEU A 23 35.65 8.90 41.69
C LEU A 23 35.26 10.36 41.40
N LEU A 24 36.23 11.28 41.34
CA LEU A 24 36.01 12.67 40.95
C LEU A 24 35.58 12.77 39.48
N LEU A 25 36.25 12.06 38.56
CA LEU A 25 35.89 12.03 37.14
C LEU A 25 34.49 11.42 36.93
N MET A 26 34.14 10.38 37.67
CA MET A 26 32.83 9.74 37.60
C MET A 26 31.73 10.65 38.14
N ALA A 27 32.00 11.42 39.21
CA ALA A 27 31.08 12.44 39.73
C ALA A 27 30.90 13.61 38.75
N VAL A 28 31.96 14.03 38.05
CA VAL A 28 31.87 15.07 37.00
C VAL A 28 31.09 14.55 35.79
N CYS A 29 31.31 13.31 35.35
CA CYS A 29 30.53 12.71 34.26
C CYS A 29 29.04 12.52 34.62
N LEU A 30 28.71 12.26 35.89
CA LEU A 30 27.32 12.17 36.36
C LEU A 30 26.62 13.54 36.33
N GLN A 31 27.32 14.65 36.57
CA GLN A 31 26.75 15.99 36.42
C GLN A 31 26.62 16.45 34.96
N VAL A 32 27.36 15.84 34.02
CA VAL A 32 27.25 16.12 32.57
C VAL A 32 26.11 15.34 31.91
N SER A 33 25.61 14.26 32.52
CA SER A 33 24.43 13.52 32.02
C SER A 33 23.08 14.10 32.48
N ALA A 34 23.09 15.15 33.30
CA ALA A 34 21.91 15.98 33.50
C ALA A 34 21.65 16.75 32.20
N ASN A 35 20.78 16.19 31.37
CA ASN A 35 20.27 16.79 30.16
C ASN A 35 19.94 18.26 30.44
N SER A 36 20.74 19.21 29.92
CA SER A 36 20.50 20.65 30.06
C SER A 36 19.15 20.97 29.40
N GLN A 37 18.08 20.84 30.16
CA GLN A 37 16.75 21.25 29.78
C GLN A 37 16.83 22.77 29.65
N LYS A 38 16.89 23.26 28.42
CA LYS A 38 17.06 24.68 28.13
C LYS A 38 15.87 25.41 28.73
N VAL A 39 16.14 26.16 29.80
CA VAL A 39 15.13 26.92 30.52
C VAL A 39 14.71 28.15 29.72
N ILE A 40 13.40 28.42 29.70
CA ILE A 40 12.81 29.54 28.99
C ILE A 40 12.59 30.69 29.98
N ASN A 41 13.14 31.85 29.65
CA ASN A 41 12.97 33.09 30.41
C ASN A 41 12.39 34.16 29.49
N TYR A 42 11.13 34.52 29.72
CA TYR A 42 10.43 35.52 28.91
C TYR A 42 9.21 36.08 29.64
N SER A 43 9.10 37.40 29.69
CA SER A 43 7.93 38.08 30.25
C SER A 43 7.42 39.14 29.28
N ALA A 44 6.15 39.03 28.90
CA ALA A 44 5.49 39.97 28.00
C ALA A 44 3.99 39.97 28.23
N LYS A 45 3.36 41.14 28.06
CA LYS A 45 1.90 41.32 28.14
C LYS A 45 1.33 41.61 26.75
N ASN A 46 0.17 41.03 26.46
CA ASN A 46 -0.61 41.26 25.24
C ASN A 46 0.17 41.06 23.93
N ILE A 47 0.90 39.95 23.81
CA ILE A 47 1.74 39.65 22.64
C ILE A 47 1.12 38.58 21.74
N SER A 48 1.43 38.63 20.44
CA SER A 48 0.99 37.59 19.50
C SER A 48 1.69 36.26 19.78
N ILE A 49 0.95 35.17 19.66
CA ILE A 49 1.47 33.82 19.90
C ILE A 49 2.60 33.45 18.92
N LYS A 50 2.53 33.92 17.66
CA LYS A 50 3.61 33.74 16.67
C LYS A 50 4.95 34.30 17.20
N LYS A 51 4.91 35.41 17.95
CA LYS A 51 6.11 36.00 18.54
C LYS A 51 6.63 35.18 19.73
N VAL A 52 5.73 34.63 20.55
CA VAL A 52 6.08 33.69 21.63
C VAL A 52 6.79 32.46 21.08
N PHE A 53 6.28 31.84 20.02
CA PHE A 53 6.94 30.70 19.36
C PHE A 53 8.34 31.05 18.84
N SER A 54 8.51 32.25 18.32
CA SER A 54 9.82 32.73 17.85
C SER A 54 10.81 32.87 19.01
N VAL A 55 10.37 33.39 20.16
CA VAL A 55 11.21 33.49 21.37
C VAL A 55 11.58 32.10 21.89
N ILE A 56 10.61 31.20 22.01
CA ILE A 56 10.85 29.83 22.48
C ILE A 56 11.80 29.11 21.51
N LYS A 57 11.59 29.22 20.20
CA LYS A 57 12.46 28.66 19.16
C LYS A 57 13.91 29.16 19.32
N ASN A 58 14.10 30.46 19.55
CA ASN A 58 15.43 31.05 19.69
C ASN A 58 16.16 30.60 20.97
N GLN A 59 15.44 30.42 22.08
CA GLN A 59 16.04 29.99 23.34
C GLN A 59 16.28 28.47 23.40
N THR A 60 15.39 27.67 22.81
CA THR A 60 15.39 26.21 22.99
C THR A 60 15.83 25.44 21.75
N GLY A 61 15.59 25.98 20.56
CA GLY A 61 15.82 25.32 19.27
C GLY A 61 14.66 24.45 18.79
N TYR A 62 13.51 24.46 19.47
CA TYR A 62 12.30 23.77 19.00
C TYR A 62 11.66 24.50 17.82
N VAL A 63 11.15 23.74 16.86
CA VAL A 63 10.46 24.26 15.68
C VAL A 63 8.96 24.05 15.85
N PHE A 64 8.18 25.10 15.62
CA PHE A 64 6.72 25.06 15.73
C PHE A 64 6.10 24.81 14.36
N PHE A 65 5.21 23.81 14.28
CA PHE A 65 4.42 23.49 13.11
C PHE A 65 2.93 23.67 13.42
N TYR A 66 2.21 24.39 12.56
CA TYR A 66 0.81 24.71 12.77
C TYR A 66 0.14 25.14 11.46
N ASP A 67 -1.18 24.98 11.38
CA ASP A 67 -1.99 25.59 10.33
C ASP A 67 -2.06 27.11 10.55
N ALA A 68 -1.72 27.88 9.51
CA ALA A 68 -1.68 29.35 9.57
C ALA A 68 -3.05 29.96 9.88
N LEU A 69 -4.13 29.41 9.31
CA LEU A 69 -5.50 29.87 9.51
C LEU A 69 -5.97 29.59 10.94
N LEU A 70 -5.52 28.47 11.51
CA LEU A 70 -5.84 28.08 12.88
C LEU A 70 -5.23 29.04 13.90
N ILE A 71 -3.97 29.44 13.71
CA ILE A 71 -3.27 30.38 14.61
C ILE A 71 -3.72 31.83 14.45
N GLU A 72 -4.32 32.22 13.32
CA GLU A 72 -4.88 33.57 13.17
C GLU A 72 -6.11 33.83 14.06
N THR A 73 -6.83 32.78 14.46
CA THR A 73 -7.93 32.88 15.43
C THR A 73 -7.47 33.01 16.89
N ALA A 74 -6.16 32.96 17.13
CA ALA A 74 -5.56 32.99 18.46
C ALA A 74 -5.57 34.40 19.06
N LYS A 75 -6.04 34.53 20.30
CA LYS A 75 -6.00 35.81 21.02
C LYS A 75 -4.56 36.14 21.46
N PRO A 76 -4.19 37.42 21.61
CA PRO A 76 -2.94 37.80 22.25
C PRO A 76 -2.83 37.21 23.66
N VAL A 77 -1.61 36.87 24.08
CA VAL A 77 -1.33 36.24 25.38
C VAL A 77 -0.44 37.11 26.25
N SER A 78 -0.60 36.99 27.56
CA SER A 78 0.31 37.56 28.55
C SER A 78 0.96 36.43 29.33
N ILE A 79 2.28 36.31 29.25
CA ILE A 79 3.02 35.22 29.87
C ILE A 79 4.19 35.77 30.68
N GLU A 80 4.43 35.18 31.85
CA GLU A 80 5.60 35.42 32.67
C GLU A 80 6.28 34.07 32.94
N LEU A 81 7.40 33.83 32.25
CA LEU A 81 8.17 32.61 32.30
C LEU A 81 9.51 32.90 32.97
N LYS A 82 9.76 32.27 34.11
CA LYS A 82 11.02 32.30 34.86
C LYS A 82 11.50 30.88 35.05
N ASN A 83 12.63 30.55 34.44
CA ASN A 83 13.20 29.20 34.40
C ASN A 83 12.18 28.10 34.04
N ALA A 84 11.32 28.39 33.06
CA ALA A 84 10.23 27.50 32.67
C ALA A 84 10.72 26.37 31.74
N SER A 85 10.15 25.17 31.86
CA SER A 85 10.32 24.12 30.84
C SER A 85 9.54 24.47 29.57
N LEU A 86 9.77 23.71 28.48
CA LEU A 86 9.01 23.89 27.24
C LEU A 86 7.51 23.65 27.50
N GLU A 87 7.19 22.61 28.26
CA GLU A 87 5.83 22.23 28.61
C GLU A 87 5.14 23.34 29.42
N ASP A 88 5.83 23.91 30.41
CA ASP A 88 5.31 25.03 31.20
C ASP A 88 5.06 26.27 30.33
N ALA A 89 5.99 26.55 29.40
CA ALA A 89 5.86 27.67 28.47
C ALA A 89 4.66 27.49 27.52
N LEU A 90 4.43 26.28 27.01
CA LEU A 90 3.29 25.97 26.16
C LEU A 90 1.97 25.99 26.94
N GLN A 91 1.97 25.47 28.16
CA GLN A 91 0.80 25.52 29.04
C GLN A 91 0.41 26.96 29.37
N ALA A 92 1.37 27.82 29.69
CA ALA A 92 1.13 29.24 29.92
C ALA A 92 0.63 29.94 28.65
N THR A 93 1.16 29.59 27.48
CA THR A 93 0.77 30.17 26.19
C THR A 93 -0.66 29.77 25.79
N PHE A 94 -1.07 28.54 26.06
CA PHE A 94 -2.37 28.00 25.61
C PHE A 94 -3.46 27.94 26.69
N LYS A 95 -3.20 28.45 27.90
CA LYS A 95 -4.10 28.35 29.07
C LYS A 95 -5.56 28.74 28.79
N GLU A 96 -5.77 29.78 27.99
CA GLU A 96 -7.11 30.31 27.65
C GLU A 96 -7.43 30.21 26.15
N GLN A 97 -6.81 29.25 25.47
CA GLN A 97 -6.88 29.12 24.01
C GLN A 97 -7.45 27.76 23.60
N PRO A 98 -8.14 27.66 22.44
CA PRO A 98 -8.71 26.41 21.96
C PRO A 98 -7.67 25.51 21.30
N PHE A 99 -6.43 25.50 21.78
CA PHE A 99 -5.30 24.79 21.17
C PHE A 99 -4.68 23.80 22.16
N THR A 100 -4.12 22.72 21.61
CA THR A 100 -3.26 21.76 22.31
C THR A 100 -2.04 21.47 21.44
N TRP A 101 -1.02 20.86 22.02
CA TRP A 101 0.23 20.59 21.33
C TRP A 101 0.61 19.11 21.39
N LEU A 102 1.46 18.69 20.46
CA LEU A 102 2.09 17.39 20.42
C LEU A 102 3.59 17.60 20.15
N ILE A 103 4.45 16.98 20.96
CA ILE A 103 5.91 17.13 20.88
C ILE A 103 6.48 15.85 20.30
N GLU A 104 7.13 15.95 19.14
CA GLU A 104 7.85 14.86 18.49
C GLU A 104 9.28 15.31 18.19
N GLY A 105 10.23 14.82 18.98
CA GLY A 105 11.64 15.23 18.87
C GLY A 105 11.81 16.73 19.15
N LYS A 106 12.31 17.50 18.16
CA LYS A 106 12.46 18.97 18.24
C LYS A 106 11.31 19.74 17.57
N THR A 107 10.24 19.07 17.20
CA THR A 107 9.08 19.68 16.54
C THR A 107 7.89 19.72 17.50
N VAL A 108 7.25 20.88 17.61
CA VAL A 108 6.01 21.08 18.37
C VAL A 108 4.88 21.35 17.37
N THR A 109 3.96 20.41 17.26
CA THR A 109 2.78 20.52 16.38
C THR A 109 1.59 21.05 17.17
N ILE A 110 0.97 22.12 16.70
CA ILE A 110 -0.20 22.73 17.35
C ILE A 110 -1.46 22.31 16.64
N ILE A 111 -2.42 21.79 17.40
CA ILE A 111 -3.71 21.32 16.91
C ILE A 111 -4.83 21.94 17.73
N LYS A 112 -6.04 22.01 17.17
CA LYS A 112 -7.22 22.45 17.93
C LYS A 112 -7.45 21.48 19.09
N LYS A 113 -7.63 22.01 20.31
CA LYS A 113 -8.03 21.21 21.47
C LYS A 113 -9.34 20.52 21.09
N LYS A 114 -9.38 19.19 21.17
CA LYS A 114 -10.65 18.46 21.09
C LYS A 114 -11.52 19.04 22.21
N GLN A 115 -12.65 19.63 21.84
CA GLN A 115 -13.60 20.09 22.84
C GLN A 115 -13.98 18.86 23.66
N GLN A 116 -13.50 18.79 24.90
CA GLN A 116 -14.30 18.14 25.92
C GLN A 116 -15.56 18.97 25.94
N VAL A 117 -16.66 18.37 25.47
CA VAL A 117 -17.98 18.93 25.63
C VAL A 117 -18.15 19.05 27.14
N ASN A 118 -17.87 20.23 27.68
CA ASN A 118 -18.56 20.67 28.88
C ASN A 118 -20.01 20.70 28.44
N VAL A 119 -20.71 19.62 28.78
CA VAL A 119 -22.14 19.51 28.70
C VAL A 119 -22.63 20.70 29.51
N ILE A 120 -22.96 21.81 28.82
CA ILE A 120 -24.05 22.67 29.27
C ILE A 120 -25.12 21.66 29.66
N GLN A 121 -25.61 21.71 30.89
CA GLN A 121 -26.81 20.98 31.29
C GLN A 121 -27.98 21.50 30.42
N VAL A 122 -27.98 21.13 29.15
CA VAL A 122 -29.19 20.75 28.46
C VAL A 122 -29.63 19.53 29.25
N SER A 123 -30.81 19.62 29.84
CA SER A 123 -31.51 18.52 30.50
C SER A 123 -31.01 17.20 29.92
N ASN A 124 -30.34 16.41 30.74
CA ASN A 124 -30.05 15.02 30.41
C ASN A 124 -31.38 14.47 29.89
N PRO A 125 -31.56 14.16 28.58
CA PRO A 125 -32.72 13.37 28.24
C PRO A 125 -32.51 12.11 29.06
N ASP A 126 -33.51 11.75 29.84
CA ASP A 126 -33.46 10.59 30.71
C ASP A 126 -32.85 9.40 29.96
N PRO A 127 -32.22 8.43 30.63
CA PRO A 127 -31.82 7.18 29.98
C PRO A 127 -33.01 6.57 29.20
N ILE A 128 -33.09 6.88 27.90
CA ILE A 128 -34.20 6.48 27.04
C ILE A 128 -33.90 5.07 26.56
N GLN A 129 -34.94 4.26 26.67
CA GLN A 129 -34.92 2.87 26.26
C GLN A 129 -34.94 2.80 24.72
N VAL A 130 -33.79 2.51 24.11
CA VAL A 130 -33.71 2.21 22.68
C VAL A 130 -34.18 0.77 22.47
N THR A 131 -35.06 0.58 21.51
CA THR A 131 -35.62 -0.74 21.16
C THR A 131 -35.39 -1.04 19.69
N GLY A 132 -35.47 -2.30 19.32
CA GLY A 132 -35.32 -2.69 17.93
C GLY A 132 -35.52 -4.17 17.69
N LEU A 133 -35.65 -4.52 16.42
CA LEU A 133 -35.74 -5.88 15.92
C LEU A 133 -34.48 -6.19 15.11
N VAL A 134 -33.89 -7.36 15.37
CA VAL A 134 -32.78 -7.89 14.59
C VAL A 134 -33.25 -9.11 13.78
N THR A 135 -33.02 -9.08 12.48
CA THR A 135 -33.36 -10.18 11.56
C THR A 135 -32.17 -10.58 10.70
N ASP A 136 -32.24 -11.73 10.06
CA ASP A 136 -31.37 -12.08 8.93
C ASP A 136 -31.85 -11.43 7.63
N ASP A 137 -31.14 -11.70 6.53
CA ASP A 137 -31.44 -11.25 5.17
C ASP A 137 -32.74 -11.85 4.59
N LYS A 138 -33.28 -12.91 5.20
CA LYS A 138 -34.56 -13.56 4.87
C LYS A 138 -35.72 -13.05 5.72
N GLY A 139 -35.47 -12.11 6.64
CA GLY A 139 -36.46 -11.54 7.54
C GLY A 139 -36.80 -12.41 8.75
N ILE A 140 -36.03 -13.47 9.01
CA ILE A 140 -36.18 -14.33 10.18
C ILE A 140 -35.59 -13.60 11.39
N PRO A 141 -36.34 -13.46 12.50
CA PRO A 141 -35.82 -12.84 13.72
C PRO A 141 -34.66 -13.63 14.31
N LEU A 142 -33.59 -12.93 14.70
CA LEU A 142 -32.37 -13.55 15.23
C LEU A 142 -32.31 -13.45 16.76
N PRO A 143 -32.41 -14.57 17.49
CA PRO A 143 -32.24 -14.59 18.93
C PRO A 143 -30.76 -14.55 19.35
N SER A 144 -30.49 -14.02 20.54
CA SER A 144 -29.15 -13.98 21.16
C SER A 144 -28.09 -13.18 20.39
N VAL A 145 -28.51 -12.23 19.55
CA VAL A 145 -27.61 -11.23 18.96
C VAL A 145 -27.15 -10.29 20.07
N THR A 146 -25.84 -10.08 20.19
CA THR A 146 -25.27 -9.11 21.12
C THR A 146 -25.39 -7.71 20.54
N VAL A 147 -26.02 -6.79 21.28
CA VAL A 147 -26.16 -5.38 20.93
C VAL A 147 -25.42 -4.54 21.97
N ALA A 148 -24.31 -3.94 21.59
CA ALA A 148 -23.46 -3.15 22.48
C ALA A 148 -23.29 -1.72 21.99
N ILE A 149 -23.14 -0.75 22.90
CA ILE A 149 -22.74 0.61 22.52
C ILE A 149 -21.23 0.63 22.26
N LYS A 150 -20.81 1.16 21.12
CA LYS A 150 -19.39 1.25 20.73
C LYS A 150 -18.58 2.01 21.79
N ASN A 151 -17.48 1.44 22.25
CA ASN A 151 -16.61 1.97 23.31
C ASN A 151 -17.28 2.11 24.70
N SER A 152 -18.34 1.36 24.97
CA SER A 152 -19.04 1.35 26.26
C SER A 152 -19.20 -0.09 26.77
N SER A 153 -19.36 -0.27 28.08
CA SER A 153 -19.67 -1.56 28.71
C SER A 153 -21.16 -1.91 28.67
N LYS A 154 -22.02 -0.99 28.19
CA LYS A 154 -23.46 -1.23 28.07
C LYS A 154 -23.76 -2.13 26.87
N ALA A 155 -24.28 -3.32 27.15
CA ALA A 155 -24.72 -4.28 26.15
C ALA A 155 -26.00 -4.99 26.59
N THR A 156 -26.73 -5.50 25.62
CA THR A 156 -27.92 -6.36 25.79
C THR A 156 -27.88 -7.46 24.74
N SER A 157 -28.83 -8.40 24.82
CA SER A 157 -29.00 -9.44 23.80
C SER A 157 -30.44 -9.48 23.30
N THR A 158 -30.64 -9.86 22.04
CA THR A 158 -32.00 -10.08 21.51
C THR A 158 -32.66 -11.31 22.12
N ASN A 159 -33.99 -11.25 22.28
CA ASN A 159 -34.83 -12.35 22.76
C ASN A 159 -35.20 -13.34 21.63
N SER A 160 -36.07 -14.32 21.92
CA SER A 160 -36.56 -15.32 20.95
C SER A 160 -37.29 -14.74 19.72
N GLU A 161 -37.81 -13.52 19.84
CA GLU A 161 -38.47 -12.79 18.75
C GLU A 161 -37.53 -11.81 18.05
N GLY A 162 -36.23 -11.86 18.31
CA GLY A 162 -35.22 -10.94 17.76
C GLY A 162 -35.30 -9.51 18.29
N LYS A 163 -36.14 -9.24 19.28
CA LYS A 163 -36.29 -7.90 19.88
C LYS A 163 -35.25 -7.67 20.96
N TYR A 164 -34.75 -6.45 21.07
CA TYR A 164 -33.85 -6.03 22.14
C TYR A 164 -34.26 -4.70 22.76
N SER A 165 -33.71 -4.43 23.94
CA SER A 165 -33.84 -3.15 24.61
C SER A 165 -32.54 -2.78 25.32
N LEU A 166 -32.05 -1.57 25.05
CA LEU A 166 -30.80 -1.04 25.59
C LEU A 166 -30.94 0.45 25.92
N ILE A 167 -30.40 0.86 27.05
CA ILE A 167 -30.35 2.28 27.42
C ILE A 167 -29.19 2.94 26.67
N ALA A 168 -29.51 3.77 25.67
CA ALA A 168 -28.56 4.48 24.81
C ALA A 168 -29.07 5.89 24.48
N GLN A 169 -28.16 6.77 24.07
CA GLN A 169 -28.48 8.16 23.71
C GLN A 169 -28.45 8.35 22.18
N SER A 170 -29.20 9.34 21.68
CA SER A 170 -29.13 9.72 20.27
C SER A 170 -27.69 10.12 19.90
N GLY A 171 -27.13 9.52 18.85
CA GLY A 171 -25.73 9.68 18.46
C GLY A 171 -24.80 8.55 18.90
N ASP A 172 -25.23 7.68 19.82
CA ASP A 172 -24.49 6.45 20.14
C ASP A 172 -24.46 5.50 18.93
N VAL A 173 -23.37 4.76 18.77
CA VAL A 173 -23.25 3.72 17.73
C VAL A 173 -23.50 2.36 18.37
N LEU A 174 -24.55 1.67 17.93
CA LEU A 174 -24.85 0.30 18.32
C LEU A 174 -24.09 -0.67 17.42
N VAL A 175 -23.40 -1.62 18.05
CA VAL A 175 -22.64 -2.69 17.41
C VAL A 175 -23.39 -4.00 17.62
N PHE A 176 -23.83 -4.59 16.52
CA PHE A 176 -24.55 -5.86 16.48
C PHE A 176 -23.57 -6.97 16.13
N THR A 177 -23.42 -7.95 17.02
CA THR A 177 -22.52 -9.09 16.84
C THR A 177 -23.28 -10.39 17.07
N TYR A 178 -23.12 -11.32 16.14
CA TYR A 178 -23.70 -12.65 16.24
C TYR A 178 -22.78 -13.68 15.57
N ILE A 179 -22.69 -14.88 16.14
CA ILE A 179 -21.79 -15.92 15.64
C ILE A 179 -22.26 -16.33 14.24
N GLY A 180 -21.34 -16.34 13.28
CA GLY A 180 -21.65 -16.67 11.89
C GLY A 180 -22.23 -15.51 11.08
N PHE A 181 -22.24 -14.28 11.59
CA PHE A 181 -22.75 -13.09 10.90
C PHE A 181 -21.70 -11.97 10.88
N LYS A 182 -21.80 -11.06 9.90
CA LYS A 182 -20.96 -9.86 9.84
C LYS A 182 -21.37 -8.87 10.94
N THR A 183 -20.38 -8.28 11.61
CA THR A 183 -20.64 -7.18 12.55
C THR A 183 -21.26 -6.00 11.82
N LYS A 184 -22.37 -5.48 12.35
CA LYS A 184 -23.06 -4.31 11.80
C LYS A 184 -23.05 -3.17 12.81
N GLU A 185 -22.75 -1.96 12.36
CA GLU A 185 -22.76 -0.75 13.17
C GLU A 185 -23.89 0.18 12.71
N ILE A 186 -24.72 0.67 13.63
CA ILE A 186 -25.82 1.60 13.33
C ILE A 186 -25.88 2.69 14.39
N THR A 187 -25.91 3.95 13.97
CA THR A 187 -26.07 5.10 14.87
C THR A 187 -27.51 5.27 15.32
N VAL A 188 -27.73 5.51 16.62
CA VAL A 188 -29.05 5.79 17.20
C VAL A 188 -29.55 7.16 16.72
N GLY A 189 -30.66 7.17 15.98
CA GLY A 189 -31.37 8.39 15.57
C GLY A 189 -32.36 8.90 16.63
N GLN A 190 -33.06 9.99 16.34
CA GLN A 190 -34.00 10.61 17.29
C GLN A 190 -35.27 9.78 17.58
N ASN A 191 -35.58 8.79 16.74
CA ASN A 191 -36.77 7.96 16.91
C ASN A 191 -36.55 6.81 17.92
N HIS A 192 -35.34 6.65 18.48
CA HIS A 192 -34.99 5.63 19.50
C HIS A 192 -35.38 4.18 19.15
N VAL A 193 -35.64 3.90 17.87
CA VAL A 193 -35.92 2.59 17.30
C VAL A 193 -34.85 2.28 16.28
N VAL A 194 -34.10 1.19 16.47
CA VAL A 194 -33.00 0.79 15.59
C VAL A 194 -33.17 -0.67 15.21
N ASN A 195 -33.64 -0.91 13.98
CA ASN A 195 -33.73 -2.26 13.44
C ASN A 195 -32.44 -2.62 12.69
N ALA A 196 -31.98 -3.85 12.83
CA ALA A 196 -30.76 -4.33 12.18
C ALA A 196 -31.02 -5.62 11.39
N THR A 197 -30.64 -5.61 10.12
CA THR A 197 -30.56 -6.84 9.31
C THR A 197 -29.10 -7.30 9.29
N LEU A 198 -28.81 -8.49 9.81
CA LEU A 198 -27.47 -9.08 9.79
C LEU A 198 -27.31 -10.00 8.57
N GLU A 199 -26.14 -9.89 7.93
CA GLU A 199 -25.76 -10.78 6.83
C GLU A 199 -24.89 -11.91 7.37
N GLU A 200 -25.13 -13.15 6.93
CA GLU A 200 -24.27 -14.28 7.27
C GLU A 200 -22.81 -14.00 6.84
N ALA A 201 -21.88 -14.27 7.75
CA ALA A 201 -20.46 -14.19 7.49
C ALA A 201 -20.04 -15.47 6.78
N VAL A 202 -19.75 -15.36 5.47
CA VAL A 202 -19.14 -16.45 4.71
C VAL A 202 -17.79 -16.78 5.33
N SER A 203 -17.65 -17.97 5.94
CA SER A 203 -16.36 -18.44 6.44
C SER A 203 -15.36 -18.52 5.28
N THR A 204 -14.10 -18.17 5.53
CA THR A 204 -13.03 -18.36 4.53
C THR A 204 -12.89 -19.81 4.09
N LEU A 205 -13.33 -20.76 4.92
CA LEU A 205 -13.37 -22.20 4.63
C LEU A 205 -14.52 -22.60 3.71
N ASP A 206 -15.60 -21.82 3.69
CA ASP A 206 -16.77 -22.04 2.82
C ASP A 206 -16.61 -21.31 1.47
N GLN A 207 -15.47 -20.64 1.26
CA GLN A 207 -15.15 -20.04 -0.03
C GLN A 207 -15.14 -21.10 -1.12
N VAL A 208 -16.01 -20.89 -2.12
CA VAL A 208 -16.09 -21.72 -3.31
C VAL A 208 -14.85 -21.52 -4.18
N GLN A 209 -14.19 -22.62 -4.47
CA GLN A 209 -13.03 -22.74 -5.35
C GLN A 209 -13.46 -23.52 -6.60
N VAL A 210 -13.04 -23.01 -7.75
CA VAL A 210 -13.28 -23.67 -9.02
C VAL A 210 -12.20 -24.72 -9.25
N ILE A 211 -12.64 -25.94 -9.53
CA ILE A 211 -11.81 -27.01 -10.09
C ILE A 211 -12.34 -27.32 -11.49
N ALA A 212 -11.56 -28.04 -12.29
CA ALA A 212 -11.81 -28.24 -13.72
C ALA A 212 -13.28 -28.32 -14.17
N TYR A 213 -14.05 -29.29 -13.64
CA TYR A 213 -15.45 -29.52 -14.02
C TYR A 213 -16.44 -29.29 -12.88
N GLY A 214 -16.03 -28.62 -11.80
CA GLY A 214 -16.88 -28.50 -10.62
C GLY A 214 -16.44 -27.41 -9.66
N THR A 215 -17.18 -27.30 -8.57
CA THR A 215 -16.87 -26.38 -7.49
C THR A 215 -16.72 -27.16 -6.19
N THR A 216 -15.72 -26.81 -5.40
CA THR A 216 -15.52 -27.35 -4.05
C THR A 216 -15.32 -26.19 -3.08
N THR A 217 -15.45 -26.43 -1.78
CA THR A 217 -15.09 -25.43 -0.77
C THR A 217 -13.65 -25.63 -0.34
N ARG A 218 -13.02 -24.56 0.16
CA ARG A 218 -11.67 -24.64 0.72
C ARG A 218 -11.54 -25.73 1.80
N ARG A 219 -12.62 -26.01 2.56
CA ARG A 219 -12.65 -27.07 3.58
C ARG A 219 -12.55 -28.48 2.98
N LEU A 220 -13.17 -28.71 1.83
CA LEU A 220 -13.30 -30.03 1.20
C LEU A 220 -12.24 -30.30 0.14
N SER A 221 -11.47 -29.29 -0.26
CA SER A 221 -10.35 -29.45 -1.19
C SER A 221 -9.18 -30.15 -0.52
N THR A 222 -8.74 -31.27 -1.10
CA THR A 222 -7.50 -31.98 -0.74
C THR A 222 -6.26 -31.36 -1.40
N GLY A 223 -6.46 -30.62 -2.50
CA GLY A 223 -5.41 -29.92 -3.24
C GLY A 223 -5.20 -28.47 -2.81
N THR A 224 -4.01 -27.95 -3.11
CA THR A 224 -3.56 -26.58 -2.82
C THR A 224 -4.00 -25.65 -3.92
N ILE A 225 -5.11 -24.96 -3.68
CA ILE A 225 -5.68 -23.96 -4.58
C ILE A 225 -5.59 -22.59 -3.92
N SER A 226 -5.13 -21.60 -4.68
CA SER A 226 -5.12 -20.21 -4.23
C SER A 226 -5.98 -19.35 -5.14
N LYS A 227 -6.95 -18.66 -4.55
CA LYS A 227 -7.95 -17.86 -5.24
C LYS A 227 -7.73 -16.39 -4.93
N ILE A 228 -7.72 -15.57 -5.99
CA ILE A 228 -7.78 -14.10 -5.89
C ILE A 228 -9.12 -13.66 -6.49
N LYS A 229 -9.84 -12.80 -5.77
CA LYS A 229 -11.14 -12.26 -6.21
C LYS A 229 -10.94 -11.11 -7.20
N GLY A 230 -11.89 -10.94 -8.11
CA GLY A 230 -11.90 -9.86 -9.09
C GLY A 230 -11.88 -8.45 -8.48
N GLU A 231 -12.41 -8.27 -7.26
CA GLU A 231 -12.28 -7.02 -6.49
C GLU A 231 -10.81 -6.66 -6.21
N GLU A 232 -10.00 -7.63 -5.80
CA GLU A 232 -8.58 -7.41 -5.50
C GLU A 232 -7.76 -7.17 -6.78
N ILE A 233 -8.16 -7.80 -7.88
CA ILE A 233 -7.55 -7.63 -9.21
C ILE A 233 -7.83 -6.21 -9.72
N ARG A 234 -9.08 -5.75 -9.64
CA ARG A 234 -9.50 -4.40 -10.09
C ARG A 234 -8.85 -3.26 -9.30
N ASN A 235 -8.48 -3.49 -8.05
CA ASN A 235 -7.77 -2.50 -7.24
C ASN A 235 -6.35 -2.21 -7.76
N GLN A 236 -5.85 -2.98 -8.73
CA GLN A 236 -4.59 -2.71 -9.41
C GLN A 236 -4.85 -2.38 -10.88
N PRO A 237 -4.54 -1.15 -11.33
CA PRO A 237 -4.62 -0.79 -12.74
C PRO A 237 -3.43 -1.40 -13.48
N VAL A 238 -3.50 -2.71 -13.76
CA VAL A 238 -2.51 -3.42 -14.55
C VAL A 238 -3.09 -3.74 -15.93
N GLU A 239 -2.29 -3.55 -16.97
CA GLU A 239 -2.67 -3.90 -18.35
C GLU A 239 -2.85 -5.41 -18.55
N ASN A 240 -2.18 -6.23 -17.73
CA ASN A 240 -2.29 -7.68 -17.76
C ASN A 240 -2.78 -8.18 -16.40
N PRO A 241 -3.97 -8.81 -16.32
CA PRO A 241 -4.56 -9.25 -15.06
C PRO A 241 -3.70 -10.32 -14.34
N VAL A 242 -2.83 -11.04 -15.04
CA VAL A 242 -1.90 -12.00 -14.44
C VAL A 242 -0.83 -11.29 -13.58
N LEU A 243 -0.46 -10.04 -13.91
CA LEU A 243 0.45 -9.25 -13.07
C LEU A 243 -0.19 -8.90 -11.72
N ALA A 244 -1.52 -8.81 -11.65
CA ALA A 244 -2.22 -8.50 -10.40
C ALA A 244 -2.08 -9.59 -9.33
N LEU A 245 -1.62 -10.77 -9.73
CA LEU A 245 -1.35 -11.91 -8.85
C LEU A 245 0.05 -11.83 -8.21
N SER A 246 0.92 -10.94 -8.71
CA SER A 246 2.31 -10.85 -8.28
C SER A 246 2.39 -10.47 -6.79
N GLY A 247 3.17 -11.25 -6.03
CA GLY A 247 3.32 -11.05 -4.59
C GLY A 247 2.09 -11.39 -3.73
N ARG A 248 0.96 -11.79 -4.34
CA ARG A 248 -0.28 -12.14 -3.64
C ARG A 248 -0.51 -13.65 -3.52
N LEU A 249 0.21 -14.44 -4.31
CA LEU A 249 0.09 -15.89 -4.32
C LEU A 249 1.38 -16.55 -3.79
N PRO A 250 1.32 -17.32 -2.69
CA PRO A 250 2.50 -17.99 -2.16
C PRO A 250 2.99 -19.09 -3.13
N GLY A 251 4.29 -19.16 -3.39
CA GLY A 251 4.86 -20.14 -4.31
C GLY A 251 4.52 -19.92 -5.78
N VAL A 252 4.07 -18.71 -6.16
CA VAL A 252 3.90 -18.29 -7.56
C VAL A 252 4.84 -17.12 -7.81
N GLN A 253 5.73 -17.30 -8.78
CA GLN A 253 6.64 -16.26 -9.26
C GLN A 253 6.10 -15.73 -10.58
N ILE A 254 5.95 -14.41 -10.68
CA ILE A 254 5.44 -13.74 -11.85
C ILE A 254 6.45 -12.68 -12.25
N THR A 255 6.99 -12.79 -13.46
CA THR A 255 8.01 -11.88 -13.99
C THR A 255 7.60 -11.39 -15.36
N GLN A 256 7.54 -10.08 -15.53
CA GLN A 256 7.34 -9.45 -16.83
C GLN A 256 8.62 -9.60 -17.65
N ALA A 257 8.51 -10.03 -18.91
CA ALA A 257 9.68 -10.29 -19.74
C ALA A 257 10.43 -9.00 -20.14
N ASN A 258 9.71 -7.88 -20.30
CA ASN A 258 10.26 -6.57 -20.62
C ASN A 258 9.31 -5.44 -20.16
N GLY A 259 9.74 -4.19 -20.29
CA GLY A 259 8.95 -3.01 -19.87
C GLY A 259 7.96 -2.47 -20.91
N ASN A 260 7.65 -3.23 -21.96
CA ASN A 260 6.68 -2.78 -22.98
C ASN A 260 5.24 -2.97 -22.48
N ALA A 261 4.34 -2.11 -22.97
CA ALA A 261 2.91 -2.29 -22.80
C ALA A 261 2.48 -3.63 -23.43
N GLY A 262 1.69 -4.41 -22.70
CA GLY A 262 1.25 -5.73 -23.13
C GLY A 262 2.34 -6.82 -23.26
N ALA A 263 3.50 -6.63 -22.65
CA ALA A 263 4.58 -7.60 -22.65
C ALA A 263 4.14 -9.01 -22.17
N PRO A 264 4.77 -10.07 -22.68
CA PRO A 264 4.55 -11.40 -22.15
C PRO A 264 4.98 -11.49 -20.69
N VAL A 265 4.19 -12.23 -19.92
CA VAL A 265 4.40 -12.43 -18.48
C VAL A 265 4.70 -13.90 -18.26
N SER A 266 5.87 -14.18 -17.68
CA SER A 266 6.22 -15.54 -17.28
C SER A 266 5.68 -15.81 -15.88
N VAL A 267 4.92 -16.89 -15.75
CA VAL A 267 4.40 -17.41 -14.48
C VAL A 267 5.08 -18.74 -14.21
N ILE A 268 5.61 -18.89 -13.00
CA ILE A 268 6.25 -20.11 -12.53
C ILE A 268 5.60 -20.48 -11.21
N ILE A 269 5.04 -21.68 -11.14
CA ILE A 269 4.38 -22.21 -9.93
C ILE A 269 5.30 -23.24 -9.30
N ARG A 270 5.68 -23.03 -8.03
CA ARG A 270 6.57 -23.90 -7.24
C ARG A 270 7.95 -24.17 -7.88
N GLY A 271 8.43 -23.26 -8.72
CA GLY A 271 9.77 -23.29 -9.32
C GLY A 271 9.80 -23.91 -10.72
N LYS A 272 11.00 -23.98 -11.30
CA LYS A 272 11.19 -24.53 -12.66
C LYS A 272 11.20 -26.05 -12.61
N SER A 273 10.24 -26.65 -13.29
CA SER A 273 10.06 -28.11 -13.43
C SER A 273 11.00 -28.75 -14.46
N SER A 274 11.57 -27.96 -15.37
CA SER A 274 12.42 -28.46 -16.46
C SER A 274 13.51 -27.47 -16.82
N LEU A 275 14.66 -28.01 -17.24
CA LEU A 275 15.76 -27.23 -17.80
C LEU A 275 15.61 -26.94 -19.30
N GLY A 276 14.70 -27.65 -20.00
CA GLY A 276 14.56 -27.55 -21.47
C GLY A 276 13.13 -27.63 -22.04
N ALA A 277 12.15 -28.15 -21.29
CA ALA A 277 10.77 -28.36 -21.77
C ALA A 277 9.79 -27.20 -21.43
N GLY A 278 10.31 -26.10 -20.87
CA GLY A 278 9.48 -25.00 -20.35
C GLY A 278 8.87 -25.31 -18.97
N SER A 279 8.56 -24.26 -18.21
CA SER A 279 7.97 -24.36 -16.86
C SER A 279 6.73 -23.48 -16.70
N GLU A 280 6.13 -23.10 -17.83
CA GLU A 280 4.93 -22.28 -17.85
C GLU A 280 3.69 -23.15 -17.52
N PRO A 281 2.72 -22.62 -16.76
CA PRO A 281 1.51 -23.34 -16.38
C PRO A 281 0.50 -23.43 -17.52
N LEU A 282 -0.46 -24.34 -17.39
CA LEU A 282 -1.63 -24.34 -18.26
C LEU A 282 -2.57 -23.20 -17.85
N TYR A 283 -3.04 -22.40 -18.81
CA TYR A 283 -4.05 -21.38 -18.57
C TYR A 283 -5.39 -21.84 -19.10
N ILE A 284 -6.44 -21.54 -18.36
CA ILE A 284 -7.80 -21.94 -18.69
C ILE A 284 -8.70 -20.76 -18.41
N ILE A 285 -9.49 -20.36 -19.40
CA ILE A 285 -10.47 -19.28 -19.29
C ILE A 285 -11.84 -19.91 -19.44
N ASP A 286 -12.67 -19.83 -18.40
CA ASP A 286 -14.03 -20.39 -18.38
C ASP A 286 -14.12 -21.86 -18.86
N GLY A 287 -13.12 -22.67 -18.48
CA GLY A 287 -13.03 -24.09 -18.83
C GLY A 287 -12.37 -24.38 -20.19
N VAL A 288 -12.04 -23.36 -20.98
CA VAL A 288 -11.34 -23.52 -22.26
C VAL A 288 -9.84 -23.33 -22.09
N PRO A 289 -9.00 -24.32 -22.45
CA PRO A 289 -7.55 -24.18 -22.43
C PRO A 289 -7.07 -23.06 -23.35
N PHE A 290 -6.28 -22.15 -22.82
CA PHE A 290 -5.74 -21.02 -23.53
C PHE A 290 -4.23 -21.20 -23.75
N ALA A 291 -3.81 -21.15 -25.01
CA ALA A 291 -2.41 -21.28 -25.36
C ALA A 291 -1.66 -20.00 -24.97
N HIS A 292 -0.75 -20.12 -24.01
CA HIS A 292 0.04 -19.00 -23.50
C HIS A 292 1.42 -18.89 -24.17
N LYS A 293 1.68 -19.70 -25.22
CA LYS A 293 3.03 -19.90 -25.78
C LYS A 293 3.71 -18.56 -25.96
N SER A 294 4.63 -18.26 -25.05
CA SER A 294 5.42 -17.03 -25.03
C SER A 294 6.53 -17.04 -26.11
N GLY A 295 6.43 -17.96 -27.06
CA GLY A 295 7.24 -17.98 -28.27
C GLY A 295 6.59 -17.06 -29.29
N SER A 296 7.36 -16.13 -29.83
CA SER A 296 7.02 -15.21 -30.91
C SER A 296 5.80 -15.66 -31.69
N VAL A 297 4.70 -14.90 -31.57
CA VAL A 297 3.72 -14.85 -32.65
C VAL A 297 4.47 -14.27 -33.84
N THR A 298 5.17 -15.14 -34.58
CA THR A 298 5.49 -14.86 -35.98
C THR A 298 4.13 -14.86 -36.63
N TYR A 299 3.54 -13.67 -36.80
CA TYR A 299 2.36 -13.50 -37.65
C TYR A 299 2.68 -14.15 -38.98
N ALA A 300 2.14 -15.34 -39.21
CA ALA A 300 2.23 -16.02 -40.48
C ALA A 300 1.42 -15.15 -41.45
N SER A 301 2.14 -14.49 -42.37
CA SER A 301 1.65 -13.57 -43.40
C SER A 301 1.30 -12.15 -42.93
N GLY A 302 2.09 -11.17 -43.38
CA GLY A 302 1.60 -9.80 -43.63
C GLY A 302 2.50 -8.67 -43.19
N THR A 303 3.02 -8.71 -41.96
CA THR A 303 3.87 -7.64 -41.42
C THR A 303 4.95 -8.22 -40.52
N SER A 304 5.99 -8.77 -41.14
CA SER A 304 7.31 -8.71 -40.53
C SER A 304 7.56 -7.24 -40.20
N ALA A 305 7.50 -6.88 -38.92
CA ALA A 305 8.03 -5.62 -38.43
C ALA A 305 9.41 -5.48 -39.06
N GLN A 306 9.53 -4.58 -40.04
CA GLN A 306 10.78 -4.36 -40.73
C GLN A 306 11.81 -4.05 -39.67
N THR A 307 12.82 -4.92 -39.63
CA THR A 307 14.06 -4.74 -38.91
C THR A 307 14.74 -3.48 -39.44
N LEU A 308 14.45 -2.34 -38.82
CA LEU A 308 15.25 -1.12 -39.00
C LEU A 308 16.18 -0.99 -37.79
N GLY A 309 17.42 -1.47 -37.95
CA GLY A 309 18.52 -1.13 -37.01
C GLY A 309 18.92 -2.18 -35.97
N GLY A 310 18.82 -3.48 -36.23
CA GLY A 310 19.57 -4.49 -35.45
C GLY A 310 19.04 -4.84 -34.04
N LEU A 311 17.81 -4.47 -33.70
CA LEU A 311 17.16 -4.88 -32.43
C LEU A 311 16.32 -6.15 -32.63
N THR A 312 16.87 -7.32 -32.29
CA THR A 312 16.28 -8.64 -32.53
C THR A 312 15.30 -9.15 -31.45
N ASN A 313 15.09 -8.40 -30.35
CA ASN A 313 14.33 -8.89 -29.18
C ASN A 313 13.05 -8.11 -28.84
N ALA A 314 12.70 -7.05 -29.58
CA ALA A 314 11.58 -6.17 -29.23
C ALA A 314 10.18 -6.73 -29.59
N THR A 315 10.11 -7.84 -30.35
CA THR A 315 8.86 -8.45 -30.82
C THR A 315 8.50 -9.76 -30.09
N SER A 316 8.97 -9.90 -28.85
CA SER A 316 8.49 -10.94 -27.92
C SER A 316 6.97 -10.73 -27.78
N GLY A 317 6.18 -11.57 -28.44
CA GLY A 317 4.76 -11.35 -28.75
C GLY A 317 3.91 -10.81 -27.59
N THR A 318 2.81 -10.12 -27.93
CA THR A 318 1.88 -9.59 -26.94
C THR A 318 1.32 -10.72 -26.08
N SER A 319 1.21 -10.50 -24.77
CA SER A 319 0.53 -11.45 -23.89
C SER A 319 -0.92 -11.59 -24.37
N PRO A 320 -1.42 -12.81 -24.58
CA PRO A 320 -2.79 -12.98 -25.05
C PRO A 320 -3.81 -12.60 -23.97
N PHE A 321 -3.35 -12.43 -22.71
CA PHE A 321 -4.12 -11.89 -21.59
C PHE A 321 -4.27 -10.37 -21.60
N VAL A 322 -3.59 -9.65 -22.50
CA VAL A 322 -3.76 -8.18 -22.67
C VAL A 322 -5.14 -7.85 -23.22
N ASN A 323 -5.74 -8.79 -23.95
CA ASN A 323 -7.12 -8.64 -24.44
C ASN A 323 -8.16 -9.00 -23.37
N LEU A 324 -7.74 -9.43 -22.18
CA LEU A 324 -8.63 -9.64 -21.04
C LEU A 324 -8.58 -8.42 -20.13
N ASN A 325 -9.73 -7.80 -19.94
CA ASN A 325 -9.87 -6.74 -18.96
C ASN A 325 -9.78 -7.33 -17.53
N ALA A 326 -9.31 -6.52 -16.57
CA ALA A 326 -9.25 -6.84 -15.15
C ALA A 326 -10.60 -6.65 -14.43
N ALA A 327 -11.43 -5.70 -14.90
CA ALA A 327 -12.88 -5.83 -14.76
C ALA A 327 -13.33 -7.03 -15.63
N ASP A 328 -14.57 -7.46 -15.82
CA ASP A 328 -14.86 -8.77 -16.47
C ASP A 328 -14.27 -10.06 -15.81
N ILE A 329 -13.18 -10.03 -15.03
CA ILE A 329 -12.68 -11.18 -14.26
C ILE A 329 -13.41 -11.25 -12.92
N GLU A 330 -13.98 -12.42 -12.63
CA GLU A 330 -14.63 -12.74 -11.36
C GLU A 330 -13.62 -13.27 -10.34
N SER A 331 -12.75 -14.17 -10.78
CA SER A 331 -11.68 -14.73 -9.96
C SER A 331 -10.57 -15.33 -10.82
N ILE A 332 -9.39 -15.39 -10.22
CA ILE A 332 -8.28 -16.19 -10.73
C ILE A 332 -7.91 -17.22 -9.66
N GLU A 333 -7.95 -18.48 -10.04
CA GLU A 333 -7.57 -19.62 -9.21
C GLU A 333 -6.27 -20.24 -9.74
N VAL A 334 -5.30 -20.49 -8.85
CA VAL A 334 -4.03 -21.13 -9.18
C VAL A 334 -3.91 -22.45 -8.44
N LEU A 335 -3.85 -23.53 -9.21
CA LEU A 335 -3.73 -24.92 -8.77
C LEU A 335 -2.26 -25.30 -8.78
N LYS A 336 -1.73 -25.74 -7.63
CA LYS A 336 -0.28 -25.82 -7.40
C LYS A 336 0.26 -27.22 -7.20
N ASP A 337 -0.57 -28.20 -6.85
CA ASP A 337 -0.17 -29.59 -6.66
C ASP A 337 -0.80 -30.53 -7.69
N ALA A 338 -0.22 -31.73 -7.75
CA ALA A 338 -0.67 -32.81 -8.61
C ALA A 338 -2.11 -33.23 -8.34
N ASP A 339 -2.59 -33.13 -7.09
CA ASP A 339 -3.99 -33.45 -6.75
C ASP A 339 -4.94 -32.44 -7.39
N ALA A 340 -4.69 -31.13 -7.21
CA ALA A 340 -5.51 -30.10 -7.83
C ALA A 340 -5.43 -30.11 -9.36
N THR A 341 -4.28 -30.46 -9.94
CA THR A 341 -4.08 -30.45 -11.39
C THR A 341 -4.34 -31.78 -12.10
N ALA A 342 -4.66 -32.85 -11.36
CA ALA A 342 -4.78 -34.21 -11.88
C ALA A 342 -5.71 -34.31 -13.11
N ILE A 343 -6.81 -33.56 -13.11
CA ILE A 343 -7.81 -33.57 -14.18
C ILE A 343 -7.23 -33.06 -15.51
N TYR A 344 -6.21 -32.20 -15.47
CA TYR A 344 -5.56 -31.64 -16.65
C TYR A 344 -4.37 -32.49 -17.15
N GLY A 345 -4.06 -33.59 -16.46
CA GLY A 345 -3.01 -34.53 -16.82
C GLY A 345 -1.64 -33.88 -16.96
N SER A 346 -0.85 -34.35 -17.92
CA SER A 346 0.53 -33.88 -18.15
C SER A 346 0.64 -32.38 -18.46
N ARG A 347 -0.43 -31.75 -18.97
CA ARG A 347 -0.47 -30.30 -19.21
C ARG A 347 -0.54 -29.49 -17.92
N GLY A 348 -1.05 -30.08 -16.83
CA GLY A 348 -1.09 -29.45 -15.51
C GLY A 348 0.13 -29.71 -14.64
N ALA A 349 1.18 -30.35 -15.16
CA ALA A 349 2.39 -30.70 -14.39
C ALA A 349 3.13 -29.47 -13.82
N ASN A 350 3.05 -28.33 -14.51
CA ASN A 350 3.64 -27.05 -14.10
C ASN A 350 2.67 -26.18 -13.30
N GLY A 351 1.53 -26.72 -12.88
CA GLY A 351 0.42 -25.98 -12.31
C GLY A 351 -0.58 -25.49 -13.35
N VAL A 352 -1.74 -25.03 -12.89
CA VAL A 352 -2.83 -24.53 -13.75
C VAL A 352 -3.36 -23.21 -13.21
N VAL A 353 -3.57 -22.24 -14.08
CA VAL A 353 -4.18 -20.93 -13.80
C VAL A 353 -5.56 -20.92 -14.44
N LEU A 354 -6.61 -20.93 -13.61
CA LEU A 354 -8.00 -20.80 -14.02
C LEU A 354 -8.41 -19.34 -13.89
N ILE A 355 -8.95 -18.79 -14.95
CA ILE A 355 -9.53 -17.45 -15.00
C ILE A 355 -11.03 -17.65 -15.21
N THR A 356 -11.82 -17.19 -14.24
CA THR A 356 -13.28 -17.22 -14.31
C THR A 356 -13.77 -15.81 -14.63
N THR A 357 -14.55 -15.66 -15.69
CA THR A 357 -15.14 -14.37 -16.05
C THR A 357 -16.48 -14.14 -15.34
N ARG A 358 -16.82 -12.86 -15.16
CA ARG A 358 -18.05 -12.41 -14.50
C ARG A 358 -19.25 -12.76 -15.36
N LYS A 359 -19.99 -13.77 -14.92
CA LYS A 359 -21.27 -14.15 -15.53
C LYS A 359 -22.34 -13.09 -15.26
N ALA A 360 -23.33 -13.03 -16.14
CA ALA A 360 -24.55 -12.28 -15.88
C ALA A 360 -25.27 -12.88 -14.66
N LYS A 361 -25.98 -12.05 -13.89
CA LYS A 361 -26.81 -12.50 -12.77
C LYS A 361 -28.25 -12.15 -13.09
N ALA A 362 -29.17 -13.04 -12.73
CA ALA A 362 -30.60 -12.76 -12.79
C ALA A 362 -30.91 -11.57 -11.86
N GLY A 363 -31.76 -10.65 -12.34
CA GLY A 363 -32.14 -9.46 -11.59
C GLY A 363 -32.21 -8.20 -12.46
N LYS A 364 -32.37 -7.07 -11.78
CA LYS A 364 -32.47 -5.76 -12.43
C LYS A 364 -31.22 -5.48 -13.26
N THR A 365 -31.44 -4.90 -14.43
CA THR A 365 -30.36 -4.42 -15.28
C THR A 365 -29.48 -3.43 -14.50
N SER A 366 -28.19 -3.74 -14.45
CA SER A 366 -27.15 -2.96 -13.80
C SER A 366 -26.16 -2.45 -14.84
N VAL A 367 -25.77 -1.18 -14.68
CA VAL A 367 -24.75 -0.51 -15.48
C VAL A 367 -23.59 -0.18 -14.55
N GLU A 368 -22.42 -0.71 -14.87
CA GLU A 368 -21.15 -0.42 -14.18
C GLU A 368 -20.25 0.34 -15.16
N ALA A 369 -19.82 1.54 -14.79
CA ALA A 369 -18.84 2.31 -15.55
C ALA A 369 -17.56 2.43 -14.73
N THR A 370 -16.43 2.03 -15.31
CA THR A 370 -15.10 2.13 -14.70
C THR A 370 -14.23 3.02 -15.58
N PHE A 371 -13.50 3.94 -14.97
CA PHE A 371 -12.58 4.82 -15.66
C PHE A 371 -11.27 4.90 -14.90
N ASN A 372 -10.17 4.58 -15.58
CA ASN A 372 -8.83 4.58 -15.06
C ASN A 372 -7.96 5.52 -15.90
N SER A 373 -7.10 6.31 -15.26
CA SER A 373 -6.10 7.11 -15.95
C SER A 373 -4.81 7.14 -15.13
N GLY A 374 -3.69 7.02 -15.81
CA GLY A 374 -2.37 6.91 -15.20
C GLY A 374 -1.27 7.48 -16.07
N TRP A 375 -0.11 7.64 -15.45
CA TRP A 375 1.13 7.98 -16.15
C TRP A 375 2.21 6.96 -15.80
N SER A 376 3.09 6.67 -16.75
CA SER A 376 4.26 5.82 -16.53
C SER A 376 5.52 6.56 -16.98
N ARG A 377 6.58 6.35 -16.21
CA ARG A 377 7.91 6.89 -16.49
C ARG A 377 8.97 5.89 -16.02
N PRO A 378 10.12 5.79 -16.71
CA PRO A 378 11.24 4.99 -16.22
C PRO A 378 11.68 5.47 -14.83
N THR A 379 11.86 4.54 -13.90
CA THR A 379 12.24 4.82 -12.50
C THR A 379 13.74 4.94 -12.30
N SER A 380 14.54 4.24 -13.11
CA SER A 380 15.99 4.30 -13.08
C SER A 380 16.53 4.16 -14.50
N MET A 381 17.51 5.00 -14.83
CA MET A 381 18.24 4.96 -16.09
C MET A 381 19.71 4.69 -15.76
N VAL A 382 20.39 3.92 -16.59
CA VAL A 382 21.83 3.70 -16.43
C VAL A 382 22.57 5.01 -16.74
N ASN A 383 23.47 5.41 -15.84
CA ASN A 383 24.33 6.56 -16.06
C ASN A 383 25.33 6.22 -17.16
N MET A 384 25.15 6.80 -18.34
CA MET A 384 26.06 6.66 -19.47
C MET A 384 27.17 7.71 -19.37
N MET A 385 28.34 7.40 -19.95
CA MET A 385 29.40 8.39 -20.11
C MET A 385 28.91 9.54 -21.00
N ASN A 386 29.26 10.76 -20.61
CA ASN A 386 29.13 11.91 -21.51
C ASN A 386 30.21 11.90 -22.60
N THR A 387 30.08 12.73 -23.63
CA THR A 387 31.02 12.75 -24.77
C THR A 387 32.47 12.94 -24.31
N GLN A 388 32.73 13.80 -23.32
CA GLN A 388 34.09 14.06 -22.83
C GLN A 388 34.68 12.85 -22.09
N GLN A 389 33.89 12.18 -21.26
CA GLN A 389 34.28 10.94 -20.58
C GLN A 389 34.55 9.82 -21.59
N TYR A 390 33.72 9.70 -22.62
CA TYR A 390 33.90 8.73 -23.69
C TYR A 390 35.21 8.99 -24.47
N VAL A 391 35.46 10.23 -24.87
CA VAL A 391 36.69 10.64 -25.58
C VAL A 391 37.93 10.42 -24.72
N ALA A 392 37.88 10.77 -23.43
CA ALA A 392 38.98 10.56 -22.49
C ALA A 392 39.32 9.07 -22.35
N MET A 393 38.30 8.22 -22.15
CA MET A 393 38.46 6.76 -22.12
C MET A 393 39.06 6.23 -23.42
N ARG A 394 38.59 6.69 -24.58
CA ARG A 394 39.11 6.23 -25.88
C ARG A 394 40.57 6.62 -26.09
N LYS A 395 40.96 7.85 -25.74
CA LYS A 395 42.36 8.29 -25.77
C LYS A 395 43.24 7.46 -24.83
N GLU A 396 42.73 7.13 -23.64
CA GLU A 396 43.41 6.28 -22.68
C GLU A 396 43.62 4.85 -23.22
N ALA A 397 42.60 4.28 -23.89
CA ALA A 397 42.70 2.98 -24.53
C ALA A 397 43.80 2.93 -25.61
N PHE A 398 43.82 3.92 -26.52
CA PHE A 398 44.88 4.03 -27.54
C PHE A 398 46.28 4.19 -26.93
N ARG A 399 46.39 4.95 -25.84
CA ARG A 399 47.64 5.10 -25.09
C ARG A 399 48.11 3.77 -24.51
N ASN A 400 47.21 2.99 -23.92
CA ASN A 400 47.53 1.69 -23.34
C ASN A 400 47.91 0.65 -24.39
N ASP A 401 47.29 0.70 -25.57
CA ASP A 401 47.61 -0.18 -26.70
C ASP A 401 48.89 0.26 -27.46
N GLY A 402 49.40 1.47 -27.20
CA GLY A 402 50.58 2.02 -27.86
C GLY A 402 50.35 2.37 -29.34
N VAL A 403 49.09 2.58 -29.73
CA VAL A 403 48.68 2.81 -31.12
C VAL A 403 48.31 4.28 -31.32
N ASP A 404 48.87 4.90 -32.35
CA ASP A 404 48.52 6.28 -32.72
C ASP A 404 47.11 6.32 -33.35
N PRO A 405 46.15 7.07 -32.78
CA PRO A 405 44.82 7.26 -33.36
C PRO A 405 44.83 7.97 -34.72
N ALA A 406 45.95 8.58 -35.15
CA ALA A 406 46.11 9.17 -36.48
C ALA A 406 46.43 8.13 -37.57
N ASN A 407 46.75 6.88 -37.20
CA ASN A 407 47.03 5.82 -38.16
C ASN A 407 45.75 5.43 -38.94
N PRO A 408 45.72 5.59 -40.28
CA PRO A 408 44.54 5.27 -41.11
C PRO A 408 44.14 3.79 -41.07
N SER A 409 45.04 2.91 -40.64
CA SER A 409 44.80 1.47 -40.49
C SER A 409 44.00 1.14 -39.22
N VAL A 410 43.69 2.15 -38.39
CA VAL A 410 43.02 1.97 -37.10
C VAL A 410 41.74 2.79 -37.06
N ASN A 411 40.64 2.16 -36.61
CA ASN A 411 39.33 2.78 -36.60
C ASN A 411 39.18 3.78 -35.43
N ALA A 412 39.55 5.04 -35.70
CA ALA A 412 39.51 6.16 -34.75
C ALA A 412 38.68 7.36 -35.26
N TYR A 413 37.65 7.11 -36.10
CA TYR A 413 36.79 8.18 -36.62
C TYR A 413 36.10 9.00 -35.52
N ASP A 414 35.84 8.37 -34.37
CA ASP A 414 35.23 8.99 -33.19
C ASP A 414 36.12 10.02 -32.48
N LEU A 415 37.44 9.96 -32.68
CA LEU A 415 38.41 10.92 -32.16
C LEU A 415 38.84 11.97 -33.20
N MET A 416 38.89 11.57 -34.48
CA MET A 416 39.55 12.35 -35.54
C MET A 416 38.60 13.00 -36.55
N LYS A 417 37.40 12.44 -36.75
CA LYS A 417 36.48 12.88 -37.82
C LYS A 417 35.16 13.40 -37.29
N TRP A 418 34.66 12.87 -36.18
CA TRP A 418 33.41 13.30 -35.58
C TRP A 418 33.62 14.45 -34.59
N ASP A 419 32.57 15.26 -34.41
CA ASP A 419 32.57 16.36 -33.46
C ASP A 419 32.58 15.83 -32.01
N THR A 420 33.69 16.05 -31.31
CA THR A 420 33.88 15.64 -29.91
C THR A 420 33.27 16.61 -28.90
N THR A 421 32.70 17.74 -29.33
CA THR A 421 32.11 18.76 -28.46
C THR A 421 30.60 18.60 -28.31
N ARG A 422 29.95 17.96 -29.28
CA ARG A 422 28.51 17.69 -29.24
C ARG A 422 28.18 16.58 -28.25
N TYR A 423 27.20 16.83 -27.38
CA TYR A 423 26.65 15.84 -26.46
C TYR A 423 25.16 15.69 -26.65
N THR A 424 24.72 14.44 -26.83
CA THR A 424 23.31 14.05 -26.79
C THR A 424 23.19 12.95 -25.74
N ASP A 425 22.37 13.18 -24.72
CA ASP A 425 21.96 12.13 -23.79
C ASP A 425 20.91 11.27 -24.50
N TRP A 426 21.37 10.19 -25.16
CA TRP A 426 20.50 9.29 -25.91
C TRP A 426 19.51 8.56 -25.01
N THR A 427 19.90 8.21 -23.78
CA THR A 427 19.02 7.56 -22.81
C THR A 427 17.85 8.47 -22.45
N LYS A 428 18.14 9.74 -22.16
CA LYS A 428 17.10 10.76 -21.94
C LYS A 428 16.31 11.03 -23.21
N PHE A 429 16.96 11.15 -24.37
CA PHE A 429 16.27 11.44 -25.63
C PHE A 429 15.22 10.38 -25.99
N LEU A 430 15.54 9.09 -25.81
CA LEU A 430 14.65 7.98 -26.13
C LEU A 430 13.61 7.72 -25.04
N TYR A 431 13.98 7.78 -23.76
CA TYR A 431 13.16 7.29 -22.65
C TYR A 431 12.58 8.36 -21.71
N ASN A 432 12.94 9.64 -21.84
CA ASN A 432 12.46 10.71 -20.94
C ASN A 432 11.04 11.21 -21.24
N LYS A 433 10.24 10.45 -21.98
CA LYS A 433 8.84 10.78 -22.23
C LYS A 433 7.97 10.09 -21.18
N VAL A 434 7.08 10.86 -20.55
CA VAL A 434 6.03 10.31 -19.70
C VAL A 434 4.95 9.76 -20.62
N ALA A 435 4.68 8.47 -20.53
CA ALA A 435 3.54 7.88 -21.21
C ALA A 435 2.29 8.09 -20.35
N ARG A 436 1.15 8.38 -20.99
CA ARG A 436 -0.16 8.48 -20.36
C ARG A 436 -1.01 7.33 -20.85
N SER A 437 -1.67 6.64 -19.94
CA SER A 437 -2.66 5.60 -20.26
C SER A 437 -4.00 6.04 -19.69
N THR A 438 -5.05 5.82 -20.45
CA THR A 438 -6.42 6.04 -20.04
C THR A 438 -7.20 4.84 -20.54
N ASP A 439 -8.09 4.32 -19.70
CA ASP A 439 -8.90 3.17 -20.04
C ASP A 439 -10.28 3.38 -19.43
N GLY A 440 -11.30 3.31 -20.27
CA GLY A 440 -12.70 3.35 -19.88
C GLY A 440 -13.41 2.06 -20.22
N GLN A 441 -14.32 1.66 -19.34
CA GLN A 441 -15.17 0.50 -19.57
C GLN A 441 -16.59 0.78 -19.10
N VAL A 442 -17.55 0.32 -19.90
CA VAL A 442 -18.95 0.25 -19.52
C VAL A 442 -19.42 -1.19 -19.65
N ARG A 443 -19.96 -1.74 -18.56
CA ARG A 443 -20.56 -3.07 -18.51
C ARG A 443 -22.05 -2.95 -18.19
N LEU A 444 -22.87 -3.54 -19.05
CA LEU A 444 -24.30 -3.71 -18.87
C LEU A 444 -24.55 -5.19 -18.57
N SER A 445 -25.25 -5.49 -17.48
CA SER A 445 -25.67 -6.87 -17.19
C SER A 445 -27.06 -6.91 -16.56
N GLY A 446 -27.84 -7.94 -16.88
CA GLY A 446 -29.16 -8.14 -16.29
C GLY A 446 -29.83 -9.38 -16.85
N GLY A 447 -31.10 -9.55 -16.52
CA GLY A 447 -31.92 -10.62 -17.08
C GLY A 447 -32.90 -11.21 -16.07
N SER A 448 -33.68 -12.19 -16.52
CA SER A 448 -34.54 -13.01 -15.67
C SER A 448 -33.80 -14.28 -15.23
N GLU A 449 -34.46 -15.12 -14.43
CA GLU A 449 -33.92 -16.44 -14.05
C GLU A 449 -33.66 -17.35 -15.27
N GLN A 450 -34.44 -17.17 -16.34
CA GLN A 450 -34.37 -18.00 -17.54
C GLN A 450 -33.40 -17.44 -18.59
N THR A 451 -33.20 -16.12 -18.64
CA THR A 451 -32.35 -15.48 -19.64
C THR A 451 -31.49 -14.41 -18.98
N GLN A 452 -30.18 -14.55 -19.09
CA GLN A 452 -29.21 -13.62 -18.52
C GLN A 452 -28.33 -13.07 -19.63
N PHE A 453 -28.01 -11.78 -19.59
CA PHE A 453 -27.16 -11.12 -20.57
C PHE A 453 -26.09 -10.26 -19.89
N ALA A 454 -24.92 -10.19 -20.52
CA ALA A 454 -23.86 -9.27 -20.15
C ALA A 454 -23.21 -8.73 -21.44
N LEU A 455 -23.02 -7.42 -21.48
CA LEU A 455 -22.33 -6.70 -22.55
C LEU A 455 -21.27 -5.82 -21.91
N SER A 456 -20.05 -5.88 -22.43
CA SER A 456 -18.92 -5.09 -21.96
C SER A 456 -18.33 -4.34 -23.14
N VAL A 457 -18.12 -3.04 -22.99
CA VAL A 457 -17.50 -2.18 -24.00
C VAL A 457 -16.32 -1.48 -23.34
N ILE A 458 -15.17 -1.56 -24.00
CA ILE A 458 -13.90 -0.97 -23.55
C ILE A 458 -13.51 0.10 -24.57
N PHE A 459 -13.04 1.24 -24.10
CA PHE A 459 -12.51 2.32 -24.92
C PHE A 459 -11.22 2.89 -24.31
N PRO A 460 -10.23 3.22 -25.16
CA PRO A 460 -8.96 3.81 -24.74
C PRO A 460 -9.07 5.30 -24.36
#